data_AF-A0A2N5KSX8-F1
#
_entry.id   AF-A0A2N5KSX8-F1
#
_cell.length_a   1.000
_cell.length_b   1.000
_cell.length_c   1.000
_cell.angle_alpha   90.00
_cell.angle_beta   90.00
_cell.angle_gamma   90.00
#
_symmetry.space_group_name_H-M   'P 1'
#
loop_
_entity.id
_entity.type
_entity.pdbx_description
1 polymer ?
#
loop_
_entity_poly.entity_id
_entity_poly.type
_entity_poly.pdbx_seq_one_letter_code
_entity_poly.pdbx_strand_id
1 'polypeptide(L)'
;MKRLILFVVAVTLALAVPALAQTGEGEATQPETTQAVPVILDFELTVEGHPPADATFFGQVGSGMRDVREQLTDPDGNGVYTGSIEYVPGERDGVLILQGKGVRYGDDGAASPGAPETIIRDFGRTAIEGDRTFSATASFGDDGAATAGPISATGVVEKPEITTYMYGTHAITDEESGTPYALTSENVDLDAYVGEEVTIYGAPVPGYAGGEVEGGPALLEVGEVAPVDGAAGEANVVFKLSIEGEVPEDYSFYVESSTSDGGVICTTDATVVEEAGYSECRPDAINTAEIPLPAGEPFDYRVVRSRGTELSSFVLDEGSEVAEDGLVIEASYSSANDPANGEDINEDGTINEADGELATRTSEAADAATGPDEAVLPDTGGARPSPLLCLAASLAVLAAGPFVRLFRTASV
;
A
#
# COMPACT_ATOMS: atom_id res chain seq x y z
N MET A 1 51.22 16.37 41.67
CA MET A 1 50.71 17.25 42.75
C MET A 1 49.19 17.20 42.72
N LYS A 2 48.47 17.20 43.85
CA LYS A 2 47.00 17.17 43.84
C LYS A 2 46.43 18.54 43.45
N ARG A 3 45.36 18.55 42.64
CA ARG A 3 44.39 19.65 42.56
C ARG A 3 42.99 19.10 42.83
N LEU A 4 42.12 19.97 43.33
CA LEU A 4 40.86 19.64 43.98
C LEU A 4 39.83 20.68 43.57
N ILE A 5 38.77 20.26 42.88
CA ILE A 5 37.60 21.06 42.49
C ILE A 5 36.42 20.12 42.73
N LEU A 6 35.78 20.14 43.92
CA LEU A 6 34.78 21.10 44.38
C LEU A 6 33.44 20.91 43.64
N PHE A 7 32.60 20.03 44.19
CA PHE A 7 31.18 19.92 43.84
C PHE A 7 30.42 21.17 44.31
N VAL A 8 29.46 21.62 43.50
CA VAL A 8 28.40 22.54 43.91
C VAL A 8 27.07 21.84 43.64
N VAL A 9 26.29 21.61 44.70
CA VAL A 9 24.95 21.01 44.60
C VAL A 9 23.92 22.14 44.69
N ALA A 10 23.18 22.36 43.60
CA ALA A 10 22.04 23.28 43.59
C ALA A 10 20.76 22.50 43.92
N VAL A 11 20.19 22.73 45.11
CA VAL A 11 18.89 22.17 45.49
C VAL A 11 17.82 23.22 45.18
N THR A 12 17.07 23.03 44.10
CA THR A 12 15.88 23.82 43.77
C THR A 12 14.64 23.21 44.43
N LEU A 13 14.00 23.98 45.31
CA LEU A 13 12.80 23.58 46.04
C LEU A 13 11.55 24.02 45.28
N ALA A 14 10.88 23.09 44.59
CA ALA A 14 9.60 23.36 43.94
C ALA A 14 8.46 23.42 44.96
N LEU A 15 7.69 24.50 44.95
CA LEU A 15 6.47 24.65 45.75
C LEU A 15 5.26 24.16 44.94
N ALA A 16 4.62 23.09 45.39
CA ALA A 16 3.35 22.65 44.82
C ALA A 16 2.22 23.60 45.24
N VAL A 17 1.45 24.11 44.27
CA VAL A 17 0.21 24.85 44.50
C VAL A 17 -0.93 24.06 43.86
N PRO A 18 -1.93 23.58 44.62
CA PRO A 18 -3.07 22.89 44.03
C PRO A 18 -3.98 23.91 43.33
N ALA A 19 -4.07 23.83 42.01
CA ALA A 19 -5.07 24.57 41.24
C ALA A 19 -6.46 23.99 41.50
N LEU A 20 -7.45 24.86 41.69
CA LEU A 20 -8.85 24.46 41.81
C LEU A 20 -9.43 24.13 40.44
N ALA A 21 -10.26 23.09 40.36
CA ALA A 21 -10.96 22.74 39.14
C ALA A 21 -11.94 23.84 38.71
N GLN A 22 -11.95 24.16 37.42
CA GLN A 22 -13.05 24.85 36.76
C GLN A 22 -13.56 23.95 35.64
N THR A 23 -14.82 23.54 35.74
CA THR A 23 -15.57 22.97 34.63
C THR A 23 -15.92 24.09 33.65
N GLY A 24 -15.26 24.11 32.49
CA GLY A 24 -15.60 24.96 31.35
C GLY A 24 -16.31 24.16 30.26
N GLU A 25 -17.10 24.84 29.43
CA GLU A 25 -17.88 24.21 28.36
C GLU A 25 -17.00 23.82 27.14
N GLY A 26 -17.52 22.92 26.29
CA GLY A 26 -16.73 22.26 25.25
C GLY A 26 -16.14 23.20 24.20
N GLU A 27 -14.82 23.35 24.23
CA GLU A 27 -14.04 23.94 23.15
C GLU A 27 -13.81 22.88 22.07
N ALA A 28 -14.07 23.20 20.81
CA ALA A 28 -13.94 22.25 19.71
C ALA A 28 -12.46 21.97 19.43
N THR A 29 -11.99 20.77 19.78
CA THR A 29 -10.62 20.31 19.52
C THR A 29 -10.31 20.45 18.03
N GLN A 30 -9.44 21.41 17.69
CA GLN A 30 -8.82 21.42 16.36
C GLN A 30 -7.99 20.12 16.25
N PRO A 31 -8.00 19.41 15.11
CA PRO A 31 -7.12 18.27 14.92
C PRO A 31 -5.69 18.74 15.14
N GLU A 32 -4.96 18.09 16.05
CA GLU A 32 -3.56 18.42 16.30
C GLU A 32 -2.78 18.19 15.01
N THR A 33 -2.32 19.27 14.38
CA THR A 33 -1.50 19.17 13.17
C THR A 33 -0.17 18.53 13.56
N THR A 34 -0.04 17.22 13.33
CA THR A 34 1.17 16.44 13.57
C THR A 34 2.37 17.18 13.00
N GLN A 35 3.26 17.67 13.87
CA GLN A 35 4.42 18.41 13.42
C GLN A 35 5.34 17.44 12.68
N ALA A 36 5.47 17.63 11.36
CA ALA A 36 6.38 16.86 10.53
C ALA A 36 7.79 16.94 11.13
N VAL A 37 8.32 15.79 11.52
CA VAL A 37 9.61 15.66 12.19
C VAL A 37 10.70 15.76 11.11
N PRO A 38 11.79 16.55 11.31
CA PRO A 38 12.90 16.56 10.38
C PRO A 38 13.61 15.21 10.35
N VAL A 39 14.07 14.83 9.16
CA VAL A 39 14.78 13.58 8.86
C VAL A 39 16.14 13.88 8.23
N ILE A 40 17.08 12.94 8.32
CA ILE A 40 18.40 13.03 7.70
C ILE A 40 18.41 12.19 6.41
N LEU A 41 18.69 12.85 5.30
CA LEU A 41 18.80 12.22 3.98
C LEU A 41 20.25 12.21 3.54
N ASP A 42 20.87 11.03 3.57
CA ASP A 42 22.24 10.81 3.11
C ASP A 42 22.26 10.52 1.60
N PHE A 43 23.26 11.06 0.91
CA PHE A 43 23.47 10.86 -0.52
C PHE A 43 24.87 10.29 -0.76
N GLU A 44 24.95 9.25 -1.58
CA GLU A 44 26.19 8.58 -1.95
C GLU A 44 26.28 8.43 -3.48
N LEU A 45 27.34 8.96 -4.09
CA LEU A 45 27.60 8.82 -5.52
C LEU A 45 28.98 8.19 -5.75
N THR A 46 29.00 6.95 -6.23
CA THR A 46 30.22 6.32 -6.73
C THR A 46 30.51 6.81 -8.15
N VAL A 47 31.69 7.39 -8.36
CA VAL A 47 32.16 7.89 -9.66
C VAL A 47 33.25 6.98 -10.21
N GLU A 48 33.01 6.41 -11.38
CA GLU A 48 34.00 5.61 -12.12
C GLU A 48 34.58 6.41 -13.30
N GLY A 49 35.87 6.25 -13.57
CA GLY A 49 36.55 6.92 -14.68
C GLY A 49 37.09 8.30 -14.31
N HIS A 50 37.10 9.23 -15.27
CA HIS A 50 37.58 10.60 -15.07
C HIS A 50 36.47 11.61 -15.33
N PRO A 51 35.80 12.15 -14.30
CA PRO A 51 34.84 13.24 -14.49
C PRO A 51 35.56 14.52 -14.98
N PRO A 52 34.82 15.48 -15.57
CA PRO A 52 35.37 16.78 -15.96
C PRO A 52 36.15 17.44 -14.82
N ALA A 53 37.24 18.13 -15.16
CA ALA A 53 38.12 18.79 -14.18
C ALA A 53 37.44 19.94 -13.40
N ASP A 54 36.24 20.36 -13.83
CA ASP A 54 35.34 21.30 -13.14
C ASP A 54 33.95 20.70 -12.85
N ALA A 55 33.80 19.37 -12.84
CA ALA A 55 32.56 18.72 -12.40
C ALA A 55 32.32 18.92 -10.89
N THR A 56 31.06 19.10 -10.54
CA THR A 56 30.57 19.16 -9.16
C THR A 56 29.31 18.31 -9.03
N PHE A 57 29.11 17.67 -7.89
CA PHE A 57 27.98 16.76 -7.66
C PHE A 57 27.14 17.27 -6.49
N PHE A 58 25.83 17.09 -6.59
CA PHE A 58 24.87 17.58 -5.60
C PHE A 58 23.78 16.54 -5.34
N GLY A 59 23.42 16.35 -4.08
CA GLY A 59 22.14 15.75 -3.70
C GLY A 59 21.07 16.84 -3.69
N GLN A 60 19.85 16.50 -4.15
CA GLN A 60 18.69 17.38 -4.09
C GLN A 60 17.48 16.62 -3.54
N VAL A 61 16.69 17.30 -2.69
CA VAL A 61 15.36 16.86 -2.27
C VAL A 61 14.36 18.02 -2.35
N GLY A 62 13.11 17.73 -2.72
CA GLY A 62 11.98 18.62 -2.52
C GLY A 62 11.03 18.71 -3.71
N SER A 63 10.33 19.83 -3.80
CA SER A 63 9.46 20.16 -4.93
C SER A 63 9.49 21.67 -5.24
N GLY A 64 10.14 22.03 -6.35
CA GLY A 64 10.12 23.35 -6.98
C GLY A 64 10.67 24.46 -6.09
N MET A 65 9.78 25.23 -5.43
CA MET A 65 10.18 26.30 -4.51
C MET A 65 10.70 25.79 -3.15
N ARG A 66 10.72 24.47 -2.93
CA ARG A 66 11.26 23.82 -1.72
C ARG A 66 12.55 23.03 -1.94
N ASP A 67 13.14 23.08 -3.13
CA ASP A 67 14.38 22.36 -3.46
C ASP A 67 15.52 22.71 -2.47
N VAL A 68 15.90 21.75 -1.63
CA VAL A 68 17.13 21.81 -0.82
C VAL A 68 18.22 21.04 -1.56
N ARG A 69 19.44 21.60 -1.60
CA ARG A 69 20.61 21.03 -2.29
C ARG A 69 21.82 21.02 -1.37
N GLU A 70 22.56 19.93 -1.35
CA GLU A 70 23.85 19.82 -0.66
C GLU A 70 24.93 19.34 -1.63
N GLN A 71 26.16 19.86 -1.49
CA GLN A 71 27.26 19.49 -2.38
C GLN A 71 27.89 18.17 -1.91
N LEU A 72 27.86 17.16 -2.79
CA LEU A 72 28.53 15.89 -2.51
C LEU A 72 30.04 16.06 -2.66
N THR A 73 30.80 15.52 -1.72
CA THR A 73 32.27 15.65 -1.68
C THR A 73 32.95 14.30 -1.51
N ASP A 74 34.08 14.11 -2.19
CA ASP A 74 35.00 12.98 -2.01
C ASP A 74 36.21 13.50 -1.18
N PRO A 75 36.23 13.29 0.15
CA PRO A 75 37.23 13.87 1.04
C PRO A 75 38.53 13.05 1.15
N ASP A 76 38.53 11.76 0.77
CA ASP A 76 39.71 10.88 0.80
C ASP A 76 40.26 10.52 -0.59
N GLY A 77 39.56 10.90 -1.67
CA GLY A 77 39.96 10.72 -3.06
C GLY A 77 39.71 9.31 -3.58
N ASN A 78 38.67 8.64 -3.08
CA ASN A 78 38.37 7.24 -3.38
C ASN A 78 37.35 7.05 -4.54
N GLY A 79 36.71 8.13 -5.01
CA GLY A 79 35.67 8.13 -6.03
C GLY A 79 34.24 8.16 -5.49
N VAL A 80 34.02 8.02 -4.18
CA VAL A 80 32.69 8.06 -3.55
C VAL A 80 32.43 9.45 -2.95
N TYR A 81 31.50 10.18 -3.55
CA TYR A 81 31.08 11.50 -3.12
C TYR A 81 29.89 11.38 -2.17
N THR A 82 29.99 12.03 -1.00
CA THR A 82 28.97 11.97 0.05
C THR A 82 28.52 13.35 0.53
N GLY A 83 27.29 13.42 1.03
CA GLY A 83 26.66 14.61 1.63
C GLY A 83 25.32 14.25 2.29
N SER A 84 24.83 15.10 3.19
CA SER A 84 23.63 14.82 4.00
C SER A 84 22.74 16.06 4.11
N ILE A 85 21.42 15.90 4.00
CA ILE A 85 20.44 16.98 4.12
C ILE A 85 19.53 16.73 5.33
N GLU A 86 19.43 17.70 6.25
CA GLU A 86 18.33 17.75 7.23
C GLU A 86 17.09 18.35 6.53
N TYR A 87 16.04 17.55 6.35
CA TYR A 87 14.86 17.90 5.57
C TYR A 87 13.56 17.66 6.35
N VAL A 88 12.49 18.37 6.02
CA VAL A 88 11.15 18.14 6.60
C VAL A 88 10.23 17.59 5.50
N PRO A 89 9.88 16.29 5.53
CA PRO A 89 9.11 15.65 4.47
C PRO A 89 7.79 16.35 4.15
N GLY A 90 7.52 16.50 2.85
CA GLY A 90 6.18 16.64 2.31
C GLY A 90 5.50 15.29 2.06
N GLU A 91 4.34 15.35 1.42
CA GLU A 91 3.52 14.17 1.08
C GLU A 91 4.17 13.29 0.01
N ARG A 92 4.73 13.90 -1.04
CA ARG A 92 5.62 13.26 -2.03
C ARG A 92 6.67 14.29 -2.47
N ASP A 93 7.94 14.01 -2.24
CA ASP A 93 9.06 14.88 -2.67
C ASP A 93 9.94 14.15 -3.69
N GLY A 94 10.47 14.90 -4.65
CA GLY A 94 11.44 14.39 -5.63
C GLY A 94 12.84 14.34 -5.04
N VAL A 95 13.58 13.27 -5.32
CA VAL A 95 14.97 13.09 -4.85
C VAL A 95 15.89 12.84 -6.05
N LEU A 96 16.94 13.65 -6.19
CA LEU A 96 17.85 13.64 -7.35
C LEU A 96 19.31 13.63 -6.90
N ILE A 97 20.19 13.06 -7.72
CA ILE A 97 21.61 13.38 -7.73
C ILE A 97 21.93 14.09 -9.06
N LEU A 98 22.57 15.26 -8.95
CA LEU A 98 22.87 16.16 -10.06
C LEU A 98 24.37 16.33 -10.26
N GLN A 99 24.77 16.61 -11.50
CA GLN A 99 26.06 17.19 -11.86
C GLN A 99 25.90 18.65 -12.26
N GLY A 100 26.87 19.47 -11.88
CA GLY A 100 27.10 20.80 -12.44
C GLY A 100 28.52 20.99 -12.94
N LYS A 101 28.75 22.17 -13.50
CA LYS A 101 30.04 22.70 -13.91
C LYS A 101 30.49 23.82 -12.95
N GLY A 102 31.26 23.45 -11.94
CA GLY A 102 31.64 24.31 -10.82
C GLY A 102 30.48 24.53 -9.85
N VAL A 103 30.69 25.39 -8.86
CA VAL A 103 29.66 25.80 -7.89
C VAL A 103 29.23 27.23 -8.19
N ARG A 104 27.92 27.46 -8.29
CA ARG A 104 27.31 28.79 -8.19
C ARG A 104 26.77 28.98 -6.77
N TYR A 105 26.79 30.22 -6.27
CA TYR A 105 26.23 30.57 -4.97
C TYR A 105 25.08 31.55 -5.13
N GLY A 106 24.00 31.35 -4.37
CA GLY A 106 22.87 32.28 -4.30
C GLY A 106 23.18 33.55 -3.49
N ASP A 107 22.26 34.52 -3.50
CA ASP A 107 22.35 35.73 -2.65
C ASP A 107 22.24 35.42 -1.14
N ASP A 108 21.72 34.25 -0.80
CA ASP A 108 21.69 33.62 0.53
C ASP A 108 23.01 32.91 0.90
N GLY A 109 23.90 32.68 -0.07
CA GLY A 109 25.12 31.90 0.07
C GLY A 109 24.94 30.39 -0.12
N ALA A 110 23.74 29.90 -0.48
CA ALA A 110 23.51 28.49 -0.74
C ALA A 110 24.29 28.02 -1.98
N ALA A 111 24.91 26.84 -1.90
CA ALA A 111 25.61 26.22 -3.02
C ALA A 111 24.62 25.63 -4.04
N SER A 112 25.01 25.59 -5.31
CA SER A 112 24.24 24.94 -6.37
C SER A 112 25.16 24.55 -7.55
N PRO A 113 24.77 23.57 -8.37
CA PRO A 113 25.52 23.19 -9.57
C PRO A 113 25.61 24.36 -10.56
N GLY A 114 26.79 24.58 -11.16
CA GLY A 114 26.94 25.52 -12.27
C GLY A 114 26.46 24.93 -13.60
N ALA A 115 26.11 25.78 -14.57
CA ALA A 115 25.52 25.33 -15.84
C ALA A 115 26.57 24.78 -16.85
N PRO A 116 26.24 23.76 -17.67
CA PRO A 116 24.98 23.03 -17.69
C PRO A 116 24.80 22.14 -16.45
N GLU A 117 23.55 22.04 -16.00
CA GLU A 117 23.13 21.14 -14.92
C GLU A 117 22.58 19.86 -15.57
N THR A 118 22.96 18.70 -15.04
CA THR A 118 22.66 17.38 -15.63
C THR A 118 22.21 16.42 -14.53
N ILE A 119 21.10 15.69 -14.73
CA ILE A 119 20.68 14.64 -13.79
C ILE A 119 21.61 13.43 -13.93
N ILE A 120 22.21 12.99 -12.83
CA ILE A 120 22.96 11.72 -12.75
C ILE A 120 22.02 10.59 -12.36
N ARG A 121 21.10 10.82 -11.41
CA ARG A 121 20.12 9.84 -11.00
C ARG A 121 18.85 10.53 -10.53
N ASP A 122 17.71 10.07 -11.04
CA ASP A 122 16.40 10.32 -10.45
C ASP A 122 16.01 9.14 -9.54
N PHE A 123 15.40 9.42 -8.40
CA PHE A 123 14.83 8.42 -7.48
C PHE A 123 13.29 8.49 -7.41
N GLY A 124 12.67 9.32 -8.25
CA GLY A 124 11.24 9.54 -8.33
C GLY A 124 10.68 10.39 -7.19
N ARG A 125 9.34 10.49 -7.14
CA ARG A 125 8.60 11.18 -6.07
C ARG A 125 8.00 10.18 -5.07
N THR A 126 8.64 10.10 -3.90
CA THR A 126 8.31 9.12 -2.87
C THR A 126 7.92 9.78 -1.55
N ALA A 127 7.20 9.06 -0.69
CA ALA A 127 7.00 9.46 0.70
C ALA A 127 8.31 9.22 1.47
N ILE A 128 8.77 10.21 2.23
CA ILE A 128 10.05 10.14 2.93
C ILE A 128 9.81 9.81 4.41
N GLU A 129 9.80 8.51 4.71
CA GLU A 129 9.59 7.97 6.05
C GLU A 129 10.92 7.82 6.81
N GLY A 130 11.27 8.84 7.61
CA GLY A 130 12.46 8.81 8.46
C GLY A 130 13.79 9.00 7.72
N ASP A 131 14.88 8.69 8.41
CA ASP A 131 16.24 8.84 7.89
C ASP A 131 16.53 7.80 6.78
N ARG A 132 17.12 8.23 5.66
CA ARG A 132 17.29 7.38 4.46
C ARG A 132 18.55 7.72 3.67
N THR A 133 19.18 6.70 3.08
CA THR A 133 20.34 6.85 2.17
C THR A 133 19.92 6.63 0.72
N PHE A 134 20.40 7.49 -0.18
CA PHE A 134 20.21 7.41 -1.63
C PHE A 134 21.57 7.21 -2.33
N SER A 135 21.81 5.99 -2.82
CA SER A 135 23.07 5.62 -3.50
C SER A 135 22.91 5.54 -5.02
N ALA A 136 23.91 6.04 -5.75
CA ALA A 136 24.02 5.92 -7.21
C ALA A 136 25.46 5.64 -7.68
N THR A 137 25.60 5.19 -8.92
CA THR A 137 26.89 5.04 -9.61
C THR A 137 26.85 5.78 -10.95
N ALA A 138 27.91 6.50 -11.30
CA ALA A 138 28.07 7.21 -12.57
C ALA A 138 29.44 6.93 -13.17
N SER A 139 29.48 6.46 -14.42
CA SER A 139 30.73 6.14 -15.14
C SER A 139 31.01 7.20 -16.22
N PHE A 140 32.26 7.66 -16.30
CA PHE A 140 32.73 8.76 -17.16
C PHE A 140 33.79 8.28 -18.16
N GLY A 141 33.67 8.71 -19.41
CA GLY A 141 34.60 8.37 -20.50
C GLY A 141 35.95 9.10 -20.45
N ASP A 142 36.88 8.71 -21.32
CA ASP A 142 38.18 9.40 -21.53
C ASP A 142 38.03 10.86 -22.02
N ASP A 143 36.84 11.23 -22.52
CA ASP A 143 36.47 12.57 -22.93
C ASP A 143 35.83 13.41 -21.79
N GLY A 144 35.61 12.81 -20.62
CA GLY A 144 34.91 13.42 -19.50
C GLY A 144 33.40 13.56 -19.71
N ALA A 145 32.81 12.94 -20.74
CA ALA A 145 31.36 12.86 -20.83
C ALA A 145 30.85 12.02 -19.66
N ALA A 146 29.94 12.59 -18.88
CA ALA A 146 29.12 11.81 -17.98
C ALA A 146 28.21 10.92 -18.83
N THR A 147 28.16 9.62 -18.52
CA THR A 147 26.97 8.84 -18.87
C THR A 147 25.89 9.30 -17.89
N ALA A 148 25.22 10.41 -18.23
CA ALA A 148 24.08 10.90 -17.47
C ALA A 148 23.07 9.76 -17.34
N GLY A 149 22.60 9.50 -16.12
CA GLY A 149 21.79 8.33 -15.85
C GLY A 149 20.43 8.39 -16.53
N PRO A 150 19.65 7.31 -16.44
CA PRO A 150 18.33 7.25 -17.04
C PRO A 150 17.45 8.38 -16.50
N ILE A 151 17.00 9.24 -17.41
CA ILE A 151 15.87 10.13 -17.21
C ILE A 151 14.62 9.26 -17.27
N SER A 152 13.75 9.40 -16.27
CA SER A 152 12.38 8.89 -16.32
C SER A 152 11.46 9.91 -16.96
N ALA A 153 10.50 9.44 -17.74
CA ALA A 153 9.38 10.24 -18.25
C ALA A 153 8.12 9.36 -18.30
N THR A 154 6.98 9.90 -17.88
CA THR A 154 5.71 9.16 -17.80
C THR A 154 4.65 9.81 -18.70
N GLY A 155 3.97 9.00 -19.51
CA GLY A 155 2.90 9.45 -20.40
C GLY A 155 2.72 8.56 -21.63
N VAL A 156 1.92 9.02 -22.59
CA VAL A 156 1.62 8.26 -23.82
C VAL A 156 2.80 8.28 -24.81
N VAL A 157 3.24 7.11 -25.27
CA VAL A 157 4.25 7.00 -26.35
C VAL A 157 3.60 7.21 -27.72
N GLU A 158 4.07 8.21 -28.45
CA GLU A 158 3.60 8.58 -29.79
C GLU A 158 4.60 8.20 -30.88
N LYS A 159 4.08 7.95 -32.10
CA LYS A 159 4.90 7.79 -33.31
C LYS A 159 4.76 9.03 -34.21
N PRO A 160 5.73 9.96 -34.22
CA PRO A 160 5.58 11.23 -34.93
C PRO A 160 5.58 11.07 -36.46
N GLU A 161 4.54 11.57 -37.14
CA GLU A 161 4.44 11.52 -38.61
C GLU A 161 5.30 12.56 -39.33
N ILE A 162 5.29 13.81 -38.86
CA ILE A 162 6.02 14.95 -39.47
C ILE A 162 6.52 15.89 -38.36
N THR A 163 7.82 15.86 -38.10
CA THR A 163 8.52 16.73 -37.14
C THR A 163 9.32 17.82 -37.84
N THR A 164 9.68 18.88 -37.09
CA THR A 164 10.64 19.90 -37.55
C THR A 164 12.10 19.49 -37.34
N TYR A 165 12.31 18.44 -36.54
CA TYR A 165 13.60 17.83 -36.20
C TYR A 165 13.69 16.41 -36.78
N MET A 166 14.85 16.02 -37.28
CA MET A 166 15.06 14.79 -38.05
C MET A 166 15.67 13.63 -37.23
N TYR A 167 15.34 13.53 -35.94
CA TYR A 167 15.84 12.52 -35.01
C TYR A 167 14.77 11.97 -34.07
N GLY A 168 15.05 10.82 -33.44
CA GLY A 168 14.07 9.99 -32.75
C GLY A 168 13.31 9.07 -33.71
N THR A 169 12.74 7.99 -33.19
CA THR A 169 11.79 7.10 -33.86
C THR A 169 10.37 7.25 -33.31
N HIS A 170 10.29 7.61 -32.02
CA HIS A 170 9.07 7.85 -31.25
C HIS A 170 9.22 9.12 -30.42
N ALA A 171 8.16 9.54 -29.74
CA ALA A 171 8.17 10.64 -28.78
C ALA A 171 7.33 10.27 -27.55
N ILE A 172 7.55 10.99 -26.46
CA ILE A 172 6.69 11.00 -25.27
C ILE A 172 6.64 12.45 -24.77
N THR A 173 5.53 12.87 -24.18
CA THR A 173 5.50 14.09 -23.37
C THR A 173 5.36 13.63 -21.92
N ASP A 174 6.32 13.99 -21.08
CA ASP A 174 6.22 13.74 -19.65
C ASP A 174 5.05 14.54 -19.08
N GLU A 175 4.06 13.86 -18.51
CA GLU A 175 2.79 14.49 -18.12
C GLU A 175 2.92 15.38 -16.89
N GLU A 176 3.87 15.10 -15.99
CA GLU A 176 4.08 15.91 -14.79
C GLU A 176 4.75 17.26 -15.12
N SER A 177 5.80 17.26 -15.93
CA SER A 177 6.53 18.48 -16.30
C SER A 177 6.01 19.16 -17.56
N GLY A 178 5.24 18.45 -18.39
CA GLY A 178 4.87 18.87 -19.74
C GLY A 178 6.05 18.86 -20.72
N THR A 179 7.16 18.18 -20.40
CA THR A 179 8.39 18.20 -21.20
C THR A 179 8.33 17.16 -22.32
N PRO A 180 8.43 17.56 -23.61
CA PRO A 180 8.53 16.60 -24.70
C PRO A 180 9.95 16.02 -24.81
N TYR A 181 10.02 14.72 -25.07
CA TYR A 181 11.24 13.96 -25.35
C TYR A 181 11.10 13.21 -26.68
N ALA A 182 12.14 13.23 -27.50
CA ALA A 182 12.29 12.31 -28.62
C ALA A 182 12.93 11.02 -28.12
N LEU A 183 12.49 9.88 -28.64
CA LEU A 183 12.90 8.55 -28.17
C LEU A 183 13.60 7.76 -29.27
N THR A 184 14.63 7.02 -28.88
CA THR A 184 15.30 5.98 -29.66
C THR A 184 15.56 4.78 -28.74
N SER A 185 15.68 3.59 -29.31
CA SER A 185 16.19 2.41 -28.59
C SER A 185 16.79 1.42 -29.57
N GLU A 186 17.96 0.86 -29.26
CA GLU A 186 18.48 -0.35 -29.90
C GLU A 186 17.95 -1.65 -29.25
N ASN A 187 17.31 -1.57 -28.08
CA ASN A 187 17.03 -2.73 -27.21
C ASN A 187 15.54 -2.98 -26.93
N VAL A 188 14.70 -1.94 -26.97
CA VAL A 188 13.24 -2.01 -26.71
C VAL A 188 12.48 -1.76 -28.01
N ASP A 189 11.47 -2.59 -28.28
CA ASP A 189 10.57 -2.40 -29.43
C ASP A 189 9.52 -1.32 -29.11
N LEU A 190 9.90 -0.05 -29.27
CA LEU A 190 9.03 1.10 -28.99
C LEU A 190 7.75 1.13 -29.84
N ASP A 191 7.70 0.42 -30.98
CA ASP A 191 6.48 0.27 -31.79
C ASP A 191 5.38 -0.53 -31.04
N ALA A 192 5.75 -1.34 -30.04
CA ALA A 192 4.79 -2.13 -29.25
C ALA A 192 3.96 -1.29 -28.28
N TYR A 193 4.46 -0.12 -27.85
CA TYR A 193 3.85 0.74 -26.83
C TYR A 193 3.15 1.98 -27.42
N VAL A 194 2.99 2.07 -28.75
CA VAL A 194 2.44 3.26 -29.40
C VAL A 194 0.95 3.44 -29.08
N GLY A 195 0.63 4.51 -28.37
CA GLY A 195 -0.70 4.79 -27.83
C GLY A 195 -0.96 4.18 -26.44
N GLU A 196 0.03 3.54 -25.82
CA GLU A 196 0.00 3.11 -24.42
C GLU A 196 0.64 4.18 -23.53
N GLU A 197 0.13 4.32 -22.31
CA GLU A 197 0.67 5.17 -21.25
C GLU A 197 1.69 4.36 -20.44
N VAL A 198 2.94 4.85 -20.37
CA VAL A 198 4.07 4.10 -19.79
C VAL A 198 5.05 5.03 -19.08
N THR A 199 5.83 4.48 -18.15
CA THR A 199 7.04 5.13 -17.62
C THR A 199 8.26 4.58 -18.35
N ILE A 200 8.93 5.43 -19.13
CA ILE A 200 10.18 5.07 -19.80
C ILE A 200 11.38 5.41 -18.91
N TYR A 201 12.50 4.71 -19.12
CA TYR A 201 13.80 5.05 -18.54
C TYR A 201 14.87 5.08 -19.63
N GLY A 202 15.43 6.26 -19.91
CA GLY A 202 16.36 6.45 -21.03
C GLY A 202 17.49 7.44 -20.75
N ALA A 203 18.71 7.11 -21.18
CA ALA A 203 19.86 8.00 -21.02
C ALA A 203 19.82 9.11 -22.09
N PRO A 204 20.04 10.40 -21.75
CA PRO A 204 20.02 11.48 -22.72
C PRO A 204 21.21 11.38 -23.68
N VAL A 205 20.94 11.45 -24.98
CA VAL A 205 21.97 11.28 -26.02
C VAL A 205 22.87 12.53 -26.08
N PRO A 206 24.21 12.39 -25.94
CA PRO A 206 25.13 13.52 -26.00
C PRO A 206 25.00 14.35 -27.29
N GLY A 207 24.93 15.67 -27.14
CA GLY A 207 24.70 16.61 -28.25
C GLY A 207 23.22 16.86 -28.59
N TYR A 208 22.28 16.14 -27.99
CA TYR A 208 20.83 16.35 -28.18
C TYR A 208 20.09 16.72 -26.89
N ALA A 209 20.70 16.54 -25.71
CA ALA A 209 20.08 16.69 -24.40
C ALA A 209 19.37 18.05 -24.11
N GLY A 210 19.71 19.12 -24.84
CA GLY A 210 19.09 20.44 -24.71
C GLY A 210 18.22 20.88 -25.90
N GLY A 211 17.89 19.98 -26.84
CA GLY A 211 17.21 20.35 -28.09
C GLY A 211 18.06 21.19 -29.06
N GLU A 212 19.36 21.30 -28.79
CA GLU A 212 20.30 22.22 -29.47
C GLU A 212 20.46 21.94 -30.98
N VAL A 213 20.15 20.71 -31.39
CA VAL A 213 20.10 20.29 -32.80
C VAL A 213 18.67 20.48 -33.32
N GLU A 214 18.55 21.26 -34.40
CA GLU A 214 17.32 21.53 -35.16
C GLU A 214 16.13 22.15 -34.36
N GLY A 215 16.27 22.39 -33.06
CA GLY A 215 15.22 22.97 -32.22
C GLY A 215 14.10 21.98 -31.87
N GLY A 216 14.43 20.68 -31.82
CA GLY A 216 13.55 19.63 -31.33
C GLY A 216 13.61 19.43 -29.81
N PRO A 217 12.90 18.42 -29.28
CA PRO A 217 13.00 18.02 -27.87
C PRO A 217 14.34 17.32 -27.56
N ALA A 218 14.60 17.05 -26.27
CA ALA A 218 15.75 16.25 -25.88
C ALA A 218 15.60 14.79 -26.37
N LEU A 219 16.69 14.19 -26.88
CA LEU A 219 16.70 12.79 -27.34
C LEU A 219 17.15 11.85 -26.22
N LEU A 220 16.35 10.81 -25.94
CA LEU A 220 16.66 9.74 -24.98
C LEU A 220 16.90 8.40 -25.71
N GLU A 221 17.95 7.69 -25.33
CA GLU A 221 18.15 6.27 -25.65
C GLU A 221 17.50 5.44 -24.53
N VAL A 222 16.31 4.91 -24.81
CA VAL A 222 15.47 4.17 -23.88
C VAL A 222 16.06 2.78 -23.64
N GLY A 223 16.47 2.52 -22.40
CA GLY A 223 16.99 1.22 -21.98
C GLY A 223 15.91 0.29 -21.42
N GLU A 224 14.85 0.87 -20.85
CA GLU A 224 13.78 0.15 -20.15
C GLU A 224 12.45 0.90 -20.29
N VAL A 225 11.34 0.15 -20.32
CA VAL A 225 9.97 0.67 -20.32
C VAL A 225 9.18 -0.14 -19.31
N ALA A 226 8.55 0.55 -18.36
CA ALA A 226 7.63 -0.01 -17.39
C ALA A 226 6.20 0.47 -17.68
N PRO A 227 5.16 -0.28 -17.27
CA PRO A 227 3.85 0.33 -17.07
C PRO A 227 3.97 1.48 -16.05
N VAL A 228 3.04 2.43 -16.08
CA VAL A 228 3.00 3.49 -15.07
C VAL A 228 2.84 2.89 -13.67
N ASP A 229 3.53 3.42 -12.66
CA ASP A 229 3.30 3.05 -11.26
C ASP A 229 1.87 3.47 -10.87
N GLY A 230 1.00 2.48 -10.61
CA GLY A 230 -0.45 2.66 -10.45
C GLY A 230 -1.30 2.20 -11.65
N ALA A 231 -0.68 1.94 -12.81
CA ALA A 231 -1.26 1.19 -13.93
C ALA A 231 -0.98 -0.33 -13.82
N ALA A 232 -0.89 -0.84 -12.59
CA ALA A 232 -1.04 -2.27 -12.36
C ALA A 232 -2.48 -2.67 -12.72
N GLY A 233 -2.64 -3.63 -13.63
CA GLY A 233 -3.95 -3.97 -14.20
C GLY A 233 -4.99 -4.35 -13.14
N GLU A 234 -6.27 -4.17 -13.45
CA GLU A 234 -7.35 -4.50 -12.52
C GLU A 234 -7.35 -6.01 -12.17
N ALA A 235 -7.12 -6.32 -10.89
CA ALA A 235 -7.33 -7.64 -10.31
C ALA A 235 -8.81 -7.79 -9.93
N ASN A 236 -9.46 -8.86 -10.40
CA ASN A 236 -10.84 -9.16 -10.02
C ASN A 236 -10.82 -9.95 -8.71
N VAL A 237 -11.05 -9.25 -7.58
CA VAL A 237 -11.12 -9.86 -6.26
C VAL A 237 -12.55 -10.30 -5.96
N VAL A 238 -12.73 -11.57 -5.62
CA VAL A 238 -14.03 -12.21 -5.45
C VAL A 238 -14.37 -12.33 -3.96
N PHE A 239 -15.29 -11.48 -3.49
CA PHE A 239 -15.81 -11.54 -2.14
C PHE A 239 -17.01 -12.48 -2.08
N LYS A 240 -16.89 -13.53 -1.27
CA LYS A 240 -17.95 -14.51 -1.01
C LYS A 240 -18.54 -14.30 0.38
N LEU A 241 -19.86 -14.30 0.46
CA LEU A 241 -20.60 -14.30 1.73
C LEU A 241 -21.49 -15.54 1.83
N SER A 242 -21.19 -16.41 2.80
CA SER A 242 -22.10 -17.48 3.22
C SER A 242 -23.13 -16.94 4.22
N ILE A 243 -24.41 -17.24 3.98
CA ILE A 243 -25.53 -16.78 4.83
C ILE A 243 -26.24 -18.00 5.41
N GLU A 244 -26.14 -18.17 6.73
CA GLU A 244 -26.88 -19.19 7.49
C GLU A 244 -28.12 -18.57 8.17
N GLY A 245 -29.30 -19.15 7.91
CA GLY A 245 -30.55 -18.71 8.50
C GLY A 245 -31.28 -17.60 7.73
N GLU A 246 -32.32 -17.03 8.34
CA GLU A 246 -33.18 -16.03 7.70
C GLU A 246 -32.56 -14.63 7.83
N VAL A 247 -32.42 -13.93 6.70
CA VAL A 247 -31.95 -12.54 6.65
C VAL A 247 -33.16 -11.62 6.86
N PRO A 248 -33.10 -10.64 7.78
CA PRO A 248 -34.17 -9.66 7.92
C PRO A 248 -34.41 -8.82 6.66
N GLU A 249 -35.60 -8.21 6.57
CA GLU A 249 -35.91 -7.19 5.57
C GLU A 249 -35.02 -5.94 5.76
N ASP A 250 -34.77 -5.23 4.66
CA ASP A 250 -33.94 -4.02 4.56
C ASP A 250 -32.45 -4.20 4.97
N TYR A 251 -31.86 -5.38 4.80
CA TYR A 251 -30.44 -5.64 5.11
C TYR A 251 -29.57 -5.59 3.85
N SER A 252 -28.42 -4.92 3.93
CA SER A 252 -27.44 -4.83 2.84
C SER A 252 -26.06 -5.24 3.33
N PHE A 253 -25.44 -6.17 2.60
CA PHE A 253 -24.09 -6.66 2.84
C PHE A 253 -23.16 -6.12 1.76
N TYR A 254 -22.12 -5.39 2.16
CA TYR A 254 -21.18 -4.75 1.25
C TYR A 254 -19.75 -4.84 1.77
N VAL A 255 -18.80 -4.56 0.88
CA VAL A 255 -17.38 -4.48 1.15
C VAL A 255 -16.99 -3.01 1.15
N GLU A 256 -16.25 -2.58 2.18
CA GLU A 256 -15.47 -1.35 2.19
C GLU A 256 -14.00 -1.71 1.87
N SER A 257 -13.29 -0.85 1.14
CA SER A 257 -11.90 -1.04 0.73
C SER A 257 -11.09 0.23 0.95
N SER A 258 -9.79 0.13 1.25
CA SER A 258 -8.90 1.31 1.33
C SER A 258 -8.44 1.84 -0.04
N THR A 259 -8.63 1.07 -1.13
CA THR A 259 -8.17 1.42 -2.50
C THR A 259 -9.30 1.58 -3.52
N SER A 260 -10.57 1.39 -3.14
CA SER A 260 -11.74 1.57 -4.02
C SER A 260 -13.01 1.95 -3.25
N ASP A 261 -14.05 2.38 -3.96
CA ASP A 261 -15.40 2.62 -3.40
C ASP A 261 -16.08 1.34 -2.84
N GLY A 262 -15.47 0.17 -2.99
CA GLY A 262 -16.02 -1.11 -2.51
C GLY A 262 -17.15 -1.66 -3.39
N GLY A 263 -18.08 -2.41 -2.78
CA GLY A 263 -19.17 -3.02 -3.55
C GLY A 263 -20.19 -3.83 -2.73
N VAL A 264 -21.44 -3.86 -3.19
CA VAL A 264 -22.53 -4.62 -2.54
C VAL A 264 -22.45 -6.10 -2.95
N ILE A 265 -22.34 -7.00 -1.97
CA ILE A 265 -22.37 -8.45 -2.17
C ILE A 265 -23.81 -8.91 -2.40
N CYS A 266 -24.74 -8.48 -1.55
CA CYS A 266 -26.17 -8.66 -1.74
C CYS A 266 -27.01 -7.72 -0.85
N THR A 267 -28.31 -7.60 -1.14
CA THR A 267 -29.29 -6.91 -0.31
C THR A 267 -30.65 -7.63 -0.25
N THR A 268 -31.44 -7.38 0.80
CA THR A 268 -32.85 -7.76 0.91
C THR A 268 -33.82 -6.58 0.72
N ASP A 269 -33.32 -5.36 0.51
CA ASP A 269 -34.16 -4.22 0.11
C ASP A 269 -34.56 -4.38 -1.37
N ALA A 270 -35.84 -4.72 -1.59
CA ALA A 270 -36.40 -4.92 -2.93
C ALA A 270 -36.31 -3.65 -3.81
N THR A 271 -36.30 -2.46 -3.22
CA THR A 271 -36.12 -1.18 -3.94
C THR A 271 -34.71 -1.09 -4.51
N VAL A 272 -33.70 -1.48 -3.72
CA VAL A 272 -32.29 -1.47 -4.11
C VAL A 272 -31.99 -2.55 -5.15
N VAL A 273 -32.66 -3.71 -5.08
CA VAL A 273 -32.63 -4.74 -6.13
C VAL A 273 -33.29 -4.25 -7.42
N GLU A 274 -34.48 -3.66 -7.38
CA GLU A 274 -35.22 -3.24 -8.60
C GLU A 274 -34.67 -1.96 -9.26
N GLU A 275 -34.26 -0.94 -8.49
CA GLU A 275 -33.84 0.36 -9.05
C GLU A 275 -32.34 0.41 -9.38
N ALA A 276 -31.48 -0.20 -8.57
CA ALA A 276 -30.02 -0.16 -8.75
C ALA A 276 -29.43 -1.47 -9.30
N GLY A 277 -30.20 -2.57 -9.35
CA GLY A 277 -29.81 -3.82 -10.01
C GLY A 277 -28.85 -4.70 -9.22
N TYR A 278 -28.71 -4.47 -7.90
CA TYR A 278 -27.86 -5.29 -7.03
C TYR A 278 -28.43 -6.70 -6.81
N SER A 279 -27.57 -7.63 -6.41
CA SER A 279 -27.93 -9.02 -6.11
C SER A 279 -28.88 -9.13 -4.91
N GLU A 280 -30.01 -9.81 -5.08
CA GLU A 280 -30.88 -10.26 -3.98
C GLU A 280 -30.13 -11.30 -3.11
N CYS A 281 -30.12 -11.10 -1.78
CA CYS A 281 -29.47 -12.03 -0.86
C CYS A 281 -30.16 -13.41 -0.85
N ARG A 282 -29.35 -14.46 -0.92
CA ARG A 282 -29.82 -15.86 -0.88
C ARG A 282 -29.31 -16.54 0.39
N PRO A 283 -30.20 -16.92 1.33
CA PRO A 283 -29.83 -17.78 2.45
C PRO A 283 -29.51 -19.20 1.96
N ASP A 284 -28.74 -19.94 2.75
CA ASP A 284 -28.22 -21.28 2.44
C ASP A 284 -27.43 -21.36 1.11
N ALA A 285 -26.90 -20.23 0.65
CA ALA A 285 -26.14 -20.08 -0.59
C ALA A 285 -24.93 -19.14 -0.40
N ILE A 286 -23.97 -19.26 -1.32
CA ILE A 286 -22.84 -18.32 -1.43
C ILE A 286 -23.28 -17.14 -2.30
N ASN A 287 -23.25 -15.94 -1.72
CA ASN A 287 -23.47 -14.67 -2.39
C ASN A 287 -22.10 -14.11 -2.80
N THR A 288 -22.01 -13.39 -3.94
CA THR A 288 -20.71 -13.04 -4.54
C THR A 288 -20.70 -11.63 -5.12
N ALA A 289 -19.68 -10.85 -4.78
CA ALA A 289 -19.26 -9.66 -5.52
C ALA A 289 -17.89 -9.89 -6.17
N GLU A 290 -17.69 -9.33 -7.36
CA GLU A 290 -16.40 -9.19 -8.02
C GLU A 290 -16.05 -7.70 -7.99
N ILE A 291 -14.94 -7.33 -7.36
CA ILE A 291 -14.52 -5.94 -7.18
C ILE A 291 -13.15 -5.76 -7.87
N PRO A 292 -13.02 -4.84 -8.84
CA PRO A 292 -11.74 -4.53 -9.46
C PRO A 292 -10.89 -3.69 -8.50
N LEU A 293 -9.66 -4.16 -8.22
CA LEU A 293 -8.67 -3.46 -7.40
C LEU A 293 -7.34 -3.34 -8.18
N PRO A 294 -6.46 -2.36 -7.90
CA PRO A 294 -5.14 -2.28 -8.54
C PRO A 294 -4.29 -3.50 -8.18
N ALA A 295 -3.86 -4.30 -9.17
CA ALA A 295 -3.13 -5.54 -8.89
C ALA A 295 -1.78 -5.31 -8.20
N GLY A 296 -1.38 -6.23 -7.33
CA GLY A 296 -0.10 -6.18 -6.62
C GLY A 296 0.01 -5.13 -5.52
N GLU A 297 -0.97 -4.23 -5.39
CA GLU A 297 -1.06 -3.31 -4.26
C GLU A 297 -1.69 -3.99 -3.03
N PRO A 298 -1.21 -3.69 -1.81
CA PRO A 298 -1.89 -4.08 -0.58
C PRO A 298 -3.15 -3.22 -0.39
N PHE A 299 -4.25 -3.86 0.01
CA PHE A 299 -5.50 -3.18 0.35
C PHE A 299 -6.06 -3.75 1.66
N ASP A 300 -6.67 -2.86 2.44
CA ASP A 300 -7.47 -3.23 3.60
C ASP A 300 -8.92 -3.38 3.16
N TYR A 301 -9.64 -4.33 3.76
CA TYR A 301 -11.05 -4.56 3.49
C TYR A 301 -11.85 -4.77 4.77
N ARG A 302 -13.15 -4.44 4.69
CA ARG A 302 -14.13 -4.72 5.75
C ARG A 302 -15.42 -5.21 5.09
N VAL A 303 -15.84 -6.43 5.40
CA VAL A 303 -17.15 -6.96 5.00
C VAL A 303 -18.16 -6.55 6.06
N VAL A 304 -19.13 -5.74 5.69
CA VAL A 304 -20.03 -5.03 6.61
C VAL A 304 -21.50 -5.24 6.26
N ARG A 305 -22.34 -5.24 7.29
CA ARG A 305 -23.80 -5.38 7.23
C ARG A 305 -24.45 -4.11 7.78
N SER A 306 -25.18 -3.40 6.93
CA SER A 306 -26.04 -2.26 7.32
C SER A 306 -27.53 -2.58 7.16
N ARG A 307 -28.38 -1.77 7.81
CA ARG A 307 -29.85 -1.84 7.75
C ARG A 307 -30.42 -0.57 7.11
N GLY A 308 -31.04 -0.70 5.94
CA GLY A 308 -31.71 0.37 5.23
C GLY A 308 -30.81 1.59 5.03
N THR A 309 -31.26 2.75 5.51
CA THR A 309 -30.50 4.01 5.48
C THR A 309 -29.86 4.35 6.84
N GLU A 310 -29.72 3.40 7.76
CA GLU A 310 -29.07 3.64 9.05
C GLU A 310 -27.54 3.61 8.91
N LEU A 311 -26.85 4.39 9.74
CA LEU A 311 -25.38 4.43 9.82
C LEU A 311 -24.82 3.30 10.71
N SER A 312 -25.65 2.32 11.06
CA SER A 312 -25.38 1.20 11.98
C SER A 312 -24.74 0.00 11.24
N SER A 313 -23.52 0.20 10.74
CA SER A 313 -22.73 -0.90 10.17
C SER A 313 -22.23 -1.86 11.25
N PHE A 314 -22.33 -3.16 10.99
CA PHE A 314 -21.71 -4.22 11.78
C PHE A 314 -20.67 -4.94 10.93
N VAL A 315 -19.46 -5.15 11.46
CA VAL A 315 -18.36 -5.85 10.77
C VAL A 315 -18.56 -7.35 10.90
N LEU A 316 -18.51 -8.07 9.78
CA LEU A 316 -18.54 -9.53 9.71
C LEU A 316 -17.14 -10.13 9.60
N ASP A 317 -16.26 -9.44 8.87
CA ASP A 317 -14.88 -9.83 8.62
C ASP A 317 -14.08 -8.57 8.24
N GLU A 318 -12.80 -8.48 8.63
CA GLU A 318 -11.91 -7.40 8.21
C GLU A 318 -10.45 -7.88 8.18
N GLY A 319 -9.69 -7.37 7.21
CA GLY A 319 -8.33 -7.85 6.94
C GLY A 319 -7.56 -6.96 5.97
N SER A 320 -6.36 -7.42 5.61
CA SER A 320 -5.44 -6.73 4.70
C SER A 320 -4.76 -7.78 3.82
N GLU A 321 -4.88 -7.63 2.50
CA GLU A 321 -4.43 -8.60 1.49
C GLU A 321 -3.76 -7.89 0.31
N VAL A 322 -3.08 -8.63 -0.57
CA VAL A 322 -2.53 -8.09 -1.82
C VAL A 322 -3.45 -8.47 -2.97
N ALA A 323 -3.86 -7.50 -3.79
CA ALA A 323 -4.80 -7.73 -4.88
C ALA A 323 -4.19 -8.59 -6.00
N GLU A 324 -4.59 -9.85 -6.10
CA GLU A 324 -4.25 -10.76 -7.20
C GLU A 324 -5.52 -11.14 -7.99
N ASP A 325 -5.43 -11.30 -9.31
CA ASP A 325 -6.58 -11.64 -10.14
C ASP A 325 -7.11 -13.05 -9.80
N GLY A 326 -8.37 -13.14 -9.39
CA GLY A 326 -8.96 -14.36 -8.87
C GLY A 326 -8.64 -14.65 -7.39
N LEU A 327 -8.13 -13.67 -6.63
CA LEU A 327 -8.13 -13.70 -5.16
C LEU A 327 -9.57 -13.91 -4.66
N VAL A 328 -9.73 -14.71 -3.61
CA VAL A 328 -11.03 -15.02 -3.00
C VAL A 328 -10.99 -14.74 -1.51
N ILE A 329 -11.90 -13.89 -1.04
CA ILE A 329 -12.12 -13.61 0.38
C ILE A 329 -13.47 -14.23 0.78
N GLU A 330 -13.52 -14.98 1.90
CA GLU A 330 -14.69 -15.77 2.31
C GLU A 330 -15.19 -15.36 3.70
N ALA A 331 -16.24 -14.53 3.73
CA ALA A 331 -16.91 -14.11 4.96
C ALA A 331 -18.16 -14.95 5.26
N SER A 332 -18.64 -14.91 6.51
CA SER A 332 -19.84 -15.62 6.93
C SER A 332 -20.74 -14.78 7.84
N TYR A 333 -22.06 -14.87 7.62
CA TYR A 333 -23.10 -14.34 8.48
C TYR A 333 -24.02 -15.48 8.92
N SER A 334 -24.41 -15.48 10.20
CA SER A 334 -25.36 -16.44 10.75
C SER A 334 -26.39 -15.69 11.57
N SER A 335 -27.68 -15.85 11.28
CA SER A 335 -28.75 -15.10 11.95
C SER A 335 -28.84 -15.41 13.46
N ALA A 336 -28.27 -16.53 13.90
CA ALA A 336 -28.14 -16.90 15.31
C ALA A 336 -27.09 -16.09 16.08
N ASN A 337 -26.18 -15.41 15.38
CA ASN A 337 -25.12 -14.57 15.92
C ASN A 337 -25.35 -13.07 15.65
N ASP A 338 -26.45 -12.68 14.99
CA ASP A 338 -26.76 -11.27 14.77
C ASP A 338 -27.10 -10.58 16.11
N PRO A 339 -26.40 -9.49 16.50
CA PRO A 339 -26.71 -8.80 17.75
C PRO A 339 -28.15 -8.30 17.84
N ALA A 340 -28.82 -7.99 16.71
CA ALA A 340 -30.23 -7.58 16.70
C ALA A 340 -31.21 -8.71 17.08
N ASN A 341 -30.75 -9.97 17.12
CA ASN A 341 -31.48 -11.13 17.63
C ASN A 341 -31.07 -11.53 19.05
N GLY A 342 -30.18 -10.77 19.71
CA GLY A 342 -29.79 -10.99 21.10
C GLY A 342 -30.90 -10.69 22.10
N GLU A 343 -30.69 -11.07 23.36
CA GLU A 343 -31.45 -10.47 24.47
C GLU A 343 -30.80 -9.14 24.86
N ASP A 344 -31.62 -8.18 25.30
CA ASP A 344 -31.16 -6.97 26.01
C ASP A 344 -30.69 -7.43 27.41
N ILE A 345 -29.38 -7.60 27.56
CA ILE A 345 -28.73 -8.17 28.74
C ILE A 345 -28.40 -7.05 29.75
N ASN A 346 -28.28 -5.81 29.27
CA ASN A 346 -27.95 -4.66 30.08
C ASN A 346 -29.18 -3.91 30.67
N GLU A 347 -30.38 -4.20 30.16
CA GLU A 347 -31.68 -3.60 30.48
C GLU A 347 -31.81 -2.10 30.11
N ASP A 348 -31.05 -1.58 29.13
CA ASP A 348 -31.20 -0.19 28.64
C ASP A 348 -32.40 0.03 27.70
N GLY A 349 -32.97 -1.04 27.13
CA GLY A 349 -34.10 -1.01 26.21
C GLY A 349 -33.74 -1.05 24.72
N THR A 350 -32.45 -1.17 24.37
CA THR A 350 -31.94 -1.26 22.99
C THR A 350 -30.88 -2.34 22.86
N ILE A 351 -31.19 -3.46 22.18
CA ILE A 351 -30.20 -4.53 21.96
C ILE A 351 -29.06 -4.00 21.09
N ASN A 352 -27.85 -3.88 21.63
CA ASN A 352 -26.72 -3.23 20.98
C ASN A 352 -25.36 -3.85 21.34
N GLU A 353 -24.26 -3.27 20.85
CA GLU A 353 -22.89 -3.78 21.08
C GLU A 353 -22.50 -3.86 22.57
N ALA A 354 -23.08 -2.99 23.41
CA ALA A 354 -22.87 -3.02 24.86
C ALA A 354 -23.44 -4.29 25.53
N ASP A 355 -24.45 -4.94 24.94
CA ASP A 355 -24.93 -6.25 25.39
C ASP A 355 -23.91 -7.35 25.06
N GLY A 356 -23.27 -7.26 23.90
CA GLY A 356 -22.16 -8.13 23.51
C GLY A 356 -20.96 -7.99 24.46
N GLU A 357 -20.57 -6.75 24.82
CA GLU A 357 -19.55 -6.53 25.85
C GLU A 357 -19.96 -7.09 27.21
N LEU A 358 -21.23 -6.92 27.62
CA LEU A 358 -21.71 -7.34 28.93
C LEU A 358 -21.84 -8.88 29.02
N ALA A 359 -22.28 -9.53 27.95
CA ALA A 359 -22.25 -10.98 27.81
C ALA A 359 -20.82 -11.51 27.91
N THR A 360 -19.88 -10.90 27.17
CA THR A 360 -18.45 -11.26 27.21
C THR A 360 -17.88 -11.12 28.62
N ARG A 361 -18.05 -9.97 29.27
CA ARG A 361 -17.62 -9.75 30.67
C ARG A 361 -18.27 -10.73 31.66
N THR A 362 -19.50 -11.17 31.40
CA THR A 362 -20.22 -12.14 32.24
C THR A 362 -19.66 -13.56 32.06
N SER A 363 -19.32 -13.96 30.82
CA SER A 363 -18.63 -15.23 30.56
C SER A 363 -17.22 -15.25 31.16
N GLU A 364 -16.42 -14.20 30.97
CA GLU A 364 -15.09 -14.08 31.59
C GLU A 364 -15.15 -14.16 33.13
N ALA A 365 -16.14 -13.50 33.74
CA ALA A 365 -16.37 -13.55 35.19
C ALA A 365 -16.84 -14.93 35.67
N ALA A 366 -17.58 -15.68 34.85
CA ALA A 366 -18.00 -17.04 35.16
C ALA A 366 -16.81 -18.02 35.09
N ASP A 367 -16.03 -17.96 34.00
CA ASP A 367 -14.82 -18.79 33.83
C ASP A 367 -13.79 -18.52 34.92
N ALA A 368 -13.57 -17.25 35.27
CA ALA A 368 -12.70 -16.84 36.38
C ALA A 368 -13.19 -17.29 37.77
N ALA A 369 -14.50 -17.52 37.94
CA ALA A 369 -15.05 -18.11 39.16
C ALA A 369 -14.84 -19.63 39.23
N THR A 370 -14.83 -20.33 38.09
CA THR A 370 -14.44 -21.75 37.98
C THR A 370 -12.92 -21.93 37.95
N GLY A 371 -12.27 -21.66 39.09
CA GLY A 371 -10.84 -21.88 39.27
C GLY A 371 -10.39 -23.32 38.94
N PRO A 372 -9.16 -23.52 38.42
CA PRO A 372 -8.76 -24.78 37.77
C PRO A 372 -8.60 -26.01 38.69
N ASP A 373 -8.74 -25.87 40.00
CA ASP A 373 -8.45 -26.93 40.99
C ASP A 373 -9.66 -27.79 41.42
N GLU A 374 -10.92 -27.41 41.11
CA GLU A 374 -12.11 -28.16 41.58
C GLU A 374 -12.83 -29.04 40.54
N ALA A 375 -12.27 -29.22 39.34
CA ALA A 375 -12.82 -30.09 38.29
C ALA A 375 -12.68 -31.62 38.57
N VAL A 376 -12.69 -32.05 39.83
CA VAL A 376 -12.71 -33.47 40.22
C VAL A 376 -14.15 -33.97 40.22
N LEU A 377 -14.64 -34.35 39.03
CA LEU A 377 -15.88 -35.12 38.91
C LEU A 377 -15.80 -36.39 39.79
N PRO A 378 -16.78 -36.65 40.67
CA PRO A 378 -16.75 -37.83 41.51
C PRO A 378 -16.83 -39.10 40.66
N ASP A 379 -15.86 -40.01 40.82
CA ASP A 379 -15.82 -41.31 40.13
C ASP A 379 -17.03 -42.17 40.55
N THR A 380 -18.13 -42.03 39.81
CA THR A 380 -19.34 -42.85 39.96
C THR A 380 -19.09 -44.23 39.39
N GLY A 381 -18.30 -45.02 40.13
CA GLY A 381 -17.67 -46.27 39.71
C GLY A 381 -18.60 -47.30 39.08
N GLY A 382 -18.81 -47.19 37.77
CA GLY A 382 -19.50 -48.18 36.94
C GLY A 382 -18.65 -49.45 36.85
N ALA A 383 -19.19 -50.58 37.31
CA ALA A 383 -18.46 -51.84 37.38
C ALA A 383 -18.01 -52.32 35.98
N ARG A 384 -16.69 -52.40 35.76
CA ARG A 384 -16.10 -52.92 34.53
C ARG A 384 -16.37 -54.44 34.40
N PRO A 385 -17.01 -54.93 33.33
CA PRO A 385 -17.02 -56.36 33.03
C PRO A 385 -15.62 -56.80 32.55
N SER A 386 -15.15 -57.95 33.03
CA SER A 386 -13.78 -58.44 32.78
C SER A 386 -13.56 -58.95 31.34
N PRO A 387 -12.39 -58.71 30.73
CA PRO A 387 -12.07 -59.23 29.40
C PRO A 387 -11.41 -60.60 29.46
N LEU A 388 -12.10 -61.69 29.06
CA LEU A 388 -11.47 -62.97 28.69
C LEU A 388 -12.45 -63.92 27.98
N LEU A 389 -11.92 -64.69 27.02
CA LEU A 389 -12.50 -65.89 26.38
C LEU A 389 -13.87 -65.74 25.66
N CYS A 390 -13.82 -65.73 24.32
CA CYS A 390 -14.06 -66.98 23.59
C CYS A 390 -13.50 -66.94 22.14
N LEU A 391 -13.28 -68.12 21.56
CA LEU A 391 -12.73 -68.28 20.20
C LEU A 391 -13.82 -68.38 19.12
N ALA A 392 -13.44 -67.90 17.93
CA ALA A 392 -13.78 -68.41 16.59
C ALA A 392 -15.06 -69.25 16.36
N ALA A 393 -15.92 -68.76 15.47
CA ALA A 393 -16.74 -69.59 14.59
C ALA A 393 -16.87 -68.93 13.21
N SER A 394 -16.10 -69.41 12.22
CA SER A 394 -16.24 -68.99 10.82
C SER A 394 -17.37 -69.79 10.15
N LEU A 395 -18.29 -69.14 9.45
CA LEU A 395 -19.01 -69.78 8.33
C LEU A 395 -19.51 -68.75 7.32
N ALA A 396 -19.47 -69.10 6.04
CA ALA A 396 -19.95 -68.27 4.94
C ALA A 396 -21.36 -68.69 4.50
N VAL A 397 -22.14 -67.74 4.01
CA VAL A 397 -23.27 -67.99 3.10
C VAL A 397 -23.11 -67.04 1.90
N LEU A 398 -23.24 -67.59 0.69
CA LEU A 398 -23.02 -66.88 -0.57
C LEU A 398 -24.18 -67.21 -1.52
N ALA A 399 -25.07 -66.23 -1.72
CA ALA A 399 -26.12 -66.22 -2.74
C ALA A 399 -26.39 -64.75 -3.12
N ALA A 400 -26.32 -64.26 -4.36
CA ALA A 400 -26.76 -64.78 -5.66
C ALA A 400 -28.28 -64.67 -5.90
N GLY A 401 -28.70 -63.61 -6.62
CA GLY A 401 -30.09 -63.34 -7.01
C GLY A 401 -30.24 -62.07 -7.90
N PRO A 402 -30.58 -62.18 -9.20
CA PRO A 402 -30.59 -61.04 -10.15
C PRO A 402 -31.96 -60.73 -10.83
N PHE A 403 -32.01 -59.69 -11.71
CA PHE A 403 -33.16 -59.18 -12.53
C PHE A 403 -34.27 -58.43 -11.73
N VAL A 404 -35.13 -57.53 -12.25
CA VAL A 404 -35.60 -57.04 -13.59
C VAL A 404 -35.79 -55.49 -13.53
N ARG A 405 -35.62 -54.54 -14.48
CA ARG A 405 -35.22 -54.41 -15.92
C ARG A 405 -36.33 -53.97 -16.93
N LEU A 406 -36.08 -52.92 -17.75
CA LEU A 406 -37.01 -52.16 -18.68
C LEU A 406 -37.97 -51.18 -17.96
N PHE A 407 -38.50 -50.09 -18.53
CA PHE A 407 -38.52 -49.50 -19.92
C PHE A 407 -37.62 -48.22 -20.04
N ARG A 408 -37.17 -47.67 -21.19
CA ARG A 408 -37.81 -47.20 -22.47
C ARG A 408 -38.73 -45.96 -22.28
N THR A 409 -38.78 -44.90 -23.10
CA THR A 409 -38.14 -44.53 -24.41
C THR A 409 -38.19 -42.98 -24.56
N ALA A 410 -37.11 -42.29 -24.99
CA ALA A 410 -36.89 -41.69 -26.33
C ALA A 410 -37.60 -40.35 -26.70
N SER A 411 -36.78 -39.43 -27.24
CA SER A 411 -37.01 -38.23 -28.09
C SER A 411 -38.40 -37.60 -28.28
N VAL A 412 -38.41 -36.27 -28.15
CA VAL A 412 -38.42 -35.40 -29.36
C VAL A 412 -37.07 -34.70 -29.42
#